data_AF-A0A7W6EJB6-F1
#
_entry.id   AF-A0A7W6EJB6-F1
#
_cell.length_a   1.000
_cell.length_b   1.000
_cell.length_c   1.000
_cell.angle_alpha   90.00
_cell.angle_beta   90.00
_cell.angle_gamma   90.00
#
_symmetry.space_group_name_H-M   'P 1'
#
loop_
_entity.id
_entity.type
_entity.pdbx_description
1 polymer ?
#
loop_
_entity_poly.entity_id
_entity_poly.type
_entity_poly.pdbx_seq_one_letter_code
_entity_poly.pdbx_strand_id
1 'polypeptide(L)' 'MSYADATAFAASLATTLMVPIVVLQAGDGTHGAYLNSQAVSLAFR' A
#
# COMPACT_ATOMS: atom_id res chain seq x y z
N MET A 1 15.12 -2.61 -2.17
CA MET A 1 14.14 -2.93 -1.10
C MET A 1 13.54 -4.28 -1.41
N SER A 2 13.50 -5.20 -0.45
CA SER A 2 12.92 -6.53 -0.68
C SER A 2 11.39 -6.48 -0.67
N TYR A 3 10.75 -7.50 -1.22
CA TYR A 3 9.29 -7.65 -1.13
C TYR A 3 8.81 -7.73 0.34
N ALA A 4 9.60 -8.36 1.21
CA ALA A 4 9.31 -8.45 2.64
C ALA A 4 9.33 -7.05 3.31
N ASP A 5 10.33 -6.23 2.99
CA ASP A 5 10.41 -4.85 3.52
C ASP A 5 9.23 -4.01 3.01
N ALA A 6 8.85 -4.18 1.73
CA ALA A 6 7.70 -3.50 1.14
C ALA A 6 6.38 -3.87 1.80
N THR A 7 6.23 -5.15 2.14
CA THR A 7 5.06 -5.65 2.85
C THR A 7 5.01 -5.12 4.28
N ALA A 8 6.14 -5.05 4.99
CA ALA A 8 6.20 -4.50 6.35
C ALA A 8 5.83 -3.00 6.39
N PHE A 9 6.34 -2.22 5.43
CA PHE A 9 6.00 -0.82 5.27
C PHE A 9 4.50 -0.64 4.95
N ALA A 10 3.98 -1.40 3.98
CA ALA A 10 2.56 -1.35 3.60
C ALA A 10 1.62 -1.75 4.75
N ALA A 11 1.98 -2.75 5.55
CA ALA A 11 1.21 -3.15 6.74
C ALA A 11 1.14 -2.04 7.80
N SER A 12 2.26 -1.32 8.00
CA SER A 12 2.31 -0.19 8.92
C SER A 12 1.41 0.96 8.46
N LEU A 13 1.43 1.28 7.16
CA LEU A 13 0.51 2.25 6.56
C LEU A 13 -0.95 1.81 6.67
N ALA A 14 -1.24 0.55 6.31
CA ALA A 14 -2.59 0.00 6.33
C ALA A 14 -3.21 0.06 7.73
N THR A 15 -2.40 -0.24 8.76
CA THR A 15 -2.82 -0.16 10.17
C THR A 15 -3.10 1.28 10.60
N THR A 16 -2.21 2.21 10.24
CA THR A 16 -2.33 3.62 10.62
C THR A 16 -3.54 4.29 9.96
N LEU A 17 -3.80 3.97 8.70
CA LEU A 17 -4.85 4.60 7.90
C LEU A 17 -6.17 3.84 7.95
N MET A 18 -6.18 2.59 8.45
CA MET A 18 -7.30 1.66 8.41
C MET A 18 -7.83 1.39 6.98
N VAL A 19 -6.92 1.25 6.01
CA VAL A 19 -7.27 1.00 4.60
C VAL A 19 -6.36 -0.09 4.01
N PRO A 20 -6.89 -0.98 3.14
CA PRO A 20 -6.04 -1.89 2.37
C PRO A 20 -5.01 -1.15 1.50
N ILE A 21 -3.76 -1.63 1.56
CA ILE A 21 -2.64 -1.16 0.74
C ILE A 21 -2.17 -2.32 -0.13
N VAL A 22 -1.99 -2.06 -1.43
CA VAL A 22 -1.47 -3.05 -2.39
C VAL A 22 0.01 -2.77 -2.64
N VAL A 23 0.86 -3.79 -2.50
CA VAL A 23 2.26 -3.73 -2.91
C VAL A 23 2.38 -4.19 -4.35
N LEU A 24 2.99 -3.35 -5.18
CA LEU A 24 3.27 -3.60 -6.58
C LEU A 24 4.77 -3.85 -6.74
N GLN A 25 5.15 -4.86 -7.51
CA GLN A 25 6.53 -5.06 -7.94
C GLN A 25 6.62 -4.84 -9.46
N ALA A 26 7.51 -3.96 -9.89
CA ALA A 26 7.79 -3.74 -11.30
C ALA A 26 8.80 -4.76 -11.84
N GLY A 27 8.87 -4.90 -13.17
CA GLY A 27 9.75 -5.87 -13.84
C GLY A 27 11.25 -5.65 -13.60
N ASP A 28 11.65 -4.49 -13.11
CA ASP A 28 13.01 -4.15 -12.68
C ASP A 28 13.27 -4.43 -11.19
N GLY A 29 12.29 -5.01 -10.48
CA GLY A 29 12.37 -5.36 -9.06
C GLY A 29 12.08 -4.19 -8.10
N THR A 30 11.71 -3.01 -8.60
CA THR A 30 11.27 -1.90 -7.75
C THR A 30 9.90 -2.18 -7.15
N HIS A 31 9.64 -1.64 -5.95
CA HIS A 31 8.39 -1.85 -5.22
C HIS A 31 7.66 -0.52 -4.99
N GLY A 32 6.34 -0.51 -5.19
CA GLY A 32 5.46 0.63 -4.93
C GLY A 32 4.29 0.24 -4.03
N ALA A 33 3.78 1.19 -3.25
CA ALA A 33 2.57 1.02 -2.46
C ALA A 33 1.43 1.83 -3.09
N TYR A 34 0.29 1.16 -3.36
CA TYR A 34 -0.88 1.77 -3.95
C TYR A 34 -2.06 1.74 -2.96
N LEU A 35 -2.61 2.93 -2.72
CA LEU A 35 -3.86 3.14 -2.00
C LEU A 35 -4.92 3.59 -3.01
N ASN A 36 -6.07 2.93 -3.04
CA ASN A 36 -7.18 3.41 -3.86
C ASN A 36 -7.87 4.60 -3.17
N SER A 37 -7.51 5.83 -3.55
CA SER A 37 -8.05 7.06 -2.97
C SER A 37 -9.55 7.26 -3.19
N GLN A 38 -10.15 6.59 -4.18
CA GLN A 38 -11.59 6.67 -4.46
C GLN A 38 -12.41 5.90 -3.41
N ALA A 39 -11.98 4.70 -3.02
CA ALA A 39 -12.59 3.94 -1.94
C ALA A 39 -12.46 4.67 -0.58
N VAL A 40 -11.34 5.35 -0.35
CA VAL A 40 -11.12 6.15 0.86
C VAL A 40 -12.00 7.40 0.88
N SER A 41 -12.02 8.17 -0.22
CA SER A 41 -12.87 9.38 -0.30
C SER A 41 -14.36 9.04 -0.19
N LEU A 42 -14.77 7.85 -0.63
CA LEU A 42 -16.12 7.32 -0.44
C LEU A 42 -16.44 6.98 1.02
N ALA A 43 -15.46 6.50 1.80
CA ALA A 43 -15.66 6.13 3.19
C ALA A 43 -15.75 7.33 4.14
N PHE A 44 -15.23 8.50 3.74
CA PHE A 44 -15.16 9.72 4.55
C PHE A 44 -16.05 10.88 4.04
N ARG A 45 -16.94 10.63 3.08
CA ARG A 45 -17.90 11.62 2.58
C ARG A 45 -19.27 11.49 3.22
#